data_AF-A0A2N3CJZ6-F1
#
_entry.id   AF-A0A2N3CJZ6-F1
#
_cell.length_a   1.000
_cell.length_b   1.000
_cell.length_c   1.000
_cell.angle_alpha   90.00
_cell.angle_beta   90.00
_cell.angle_gamma   90.00
#
_symmetry.space_group_name_H-M   'P 1'
#
loop_
_entity.id
_entity.type
_entity.pdbx_description
1 polymer ?
#
loop_
_entity_poly.entity_id
_entity_poly.type
_entity_poly.pdbx_seq_one_letter_code
_entity_poly.pdbx_strand_id
1 'polypeptide(L)'
;MARPQSVNDEDLLDRLAAVFRARGFTGASLALAAAADWLEREVITPLTGSASPAARLEAVGSALDGFYDGGAQACLLNMLSSARVENGPFSADIGGMFARLIEALARLGEDAGLGSEEARCRAERAVMLIQGALVLARGCGDRAPFRRMLAALPEVILGTDALPPSEALAPGRAGA
;
A
#
# COMPACT_ATOMS: atom_id res chain seq x y z
N MET A 1 -16.91 -29.81 20.17
CA MET A 1 -17.37 -28.77 21.11
C MET A 1 -16.48 -27.55 20.92
N ALA A 2 -17.04 -26.37 20.61
CA ALA A 2 -16.26 -25.15 20.45
C ALA A 2 -15.67 -24.72 21.80
N ARG A 3 -14.39 -24.32 21.83
CA ARG A 3 -13.73 -23.80 23.03
C ARG A 3 -14.45 -22.52 23.47
N PRO A 4 -14.99 -22.41 24.69
CA PRO A 4 -15.58 -21.16 25.15
C PRO A 4 -14.51 -20.06 25.15
N GLN A 5 -14.84 -18.88 24.60
CA GLN A 5 -13.93 -17.74 24.66
C GLN A 5 -13.80 -17.30 26.12
N SER A 6 -12.59 -17.35 26.66
CA SER A 6 -12.31 -17.08 28.08
C SER A 6 -12.04 -15.61 28.39
N VAL A 7 -12.14 -14.73 27.40
CA VAL A 7 -11.86 -13.29 27.54
C VAL A 7 -12.93 -12.54 26.75
N ASN A 8 -13.57 -11.57 27.39
CA ASN A 8 -14.47 -10.62 26.72
C ASN A 8 -13.62 -9.66 25.86
N ASP A 9 -14.03 -9.39 24.62
CA ASP A 9 -13.35 -8.48 23.70
C ASP A 9 -13.11 -7.09 24.33
N GLU A 10 -14.02 -6.58 25.16
CA GLU A 10 -13.87 -5.29 25.85
C GLU A 10 -12.74 -5.32 26.88
N ASP A 11 -12.66 -6.39 27.69
CA ASP A 11 -11.58 -6.60 28.66
C ASP A 11 -10.23 -6.88 27.96
N LEU A 12 -10.25 -7.58 26.82
CA LEU A 12 -9.08 -7.78 25.98
C LEU A 12 -8.56 -6.45 25.43
N LEU A 13 -9.44 -5.60 24.92
CA LEU A 13 -9.11 -4.29 24.37
C LEU A 13 -8.56 -3.36 25.45
N ASP A 14 -9.15 -3.35 26.64
CA ASP A 14 -8.66 -2.56 27.78
C ASP A 14 -7.25 -2.98 28.22
N ARG A 15 -7.01 -4.29 28.28
CA ARG A 15 -5.70 -4.86 28.63
C ARG A 15 -4.64 -4.58 27.56
N LEU A 16 -4.98 -4.74 26.29
CA LEU A 16 -4.10 -4.36 25.17
C LEU A 16 -3.80 -2.86 25.21
N ALA A 17 -4.82 -2.02 25.39
CA ALA A 17 -4.65 -0.57 25.47
C ALA A 17 -3.77 -0.17 26.67
N ALA A 18 -3.87 -0.85 27.82
CA ALA A 18 -2.98 -0.63 28.95
C ALA A 18 -1.52 -0.99 28.63
N VAL A 19 -1.28 -2.10 27.92
CA VAL A 19 0.07 -2.48 27.45
C VAL A 19 0.62 -1.42 26.49
N PHE A 20 -0.16 -0.96 25.50
CA PHE A 20 0.28 0.08 24.57
C PHE A 20 0.52 1.43 25.26
N ARG A 21 -0.30 1.82 26.25
CA ARG A 21 -0.05 3.03 27.07
C ARG A 21 1.23 2.90 27.90
N ALA A 22 1.50 1.73 28.47
CA ALA A 22 2.66 1.50 29.33
C ALA A 22 3.97 1.30 28.56
N ARG A 23 3.93 0.68 27.39
CA ARG A 23 5.11 0.33 26.58
C ARG A 23 5.31 1.25 25.38
N GLY A 24 4.33 2.08 25.05
CA GLY A 24 4.35 2.98 23.90
C GLY A 24 4.37 2.23 22.57
N PHE A 25 4.74 2.96 21.53
CA PHE A 25 4.73 2.50 20.14
C PHE A 25 6.14 2.42 19.53
N THR A 26 7.19 2.52 20.34
CA THR A 26 8.57 2.73 19.87
C THR A 26 9.02 1.76 18.76
N GLY A 27 8.75 0.46 18.92
CA GLY A 27 9.11 -0.52 17.88
C GLY A 27 8.37 -0.31 16.57
N ALA A 28 7.06 0.00 16.63
CA ALA A 28 6.25 0.29 15.46
C ALA A 28 6.63 1.63 14.80
N SER A 29 6.92 2.67 15.59
CA SER A 29 7.43 3.95 15.09
C SER A 29 8.78 3.79 14.38
N LEU A 30 9.72 3.01 14.94
CA LEU A 30 11.01 2.73 14.31
C LEU A 30 10.85 1.93 13.02
N ALA A 31 9.98 0.92 13.01
CA ALA A 31 9.69 0.14 11.81
C ALA A 31 9.07 1.01 10.71
N LEU A 32 8.15 1.91 11.07
CA LEU A 32 7.52 2.83 10.12
C LEU A 32 8.53 3.83 9.55
N ALA A 33 9.40 4.38 10.40
CA ALA A 33 10.48 5.27 9.96
C ALA A 33 11.45 4.56 9.01
N ALA A 34 11.84 3.32 9.33
CA ALA A 34 12.70 2.50 8.45
C ALA A 34 12.01 2.18 7.11
N ALA A 35 10.70 1.89 7.14
CA ALA A 35 9.93 1.67 5.91
C ALA A 35 9.80 2.94 5.06
N ALA A 36 9.65 4.11 5.69
CA ALA A 36 9.61 5.40 5.00
C ALA A 36 10.95 5.74 4.32
N ASP A 37 12.05 5.51 5.02
CA ASP A 37 13.41 5.70 4.49
C ASP A 37 13.71 4.72 3.33
N TRP A 38 13.32 3.46 3.47
CA TRP A 38 13.41 2.48 2.39
C TRP A 38 12.56 2.87 1.17
N LEU A 39 11.30 3.26 1.38
CA LEU A 39 10.41 3.71 0.31
C LEU A 39 11.01 4.90 -0.45
N GLU A 40 11.62 5.85 0.26
CA GLU A 40 12.23 7.01 -0.37
C GLU A 40 13.43 6.62 -1.25
N ARG A 41 14.34 5.80 -0.72
CA ARG A 41 15.58 5.44 -1.43
C ARG A 41 15.38 4.46 -2.55
N GLU A 42 14.59 3.41 -2.34
CA GLU A 42 14.53 2.26 -3.25
C GLU A 42 13.34 2.32 -4.20
N VAL A 43 12.37 3.21 -3.95
CA VAL A 43 11.16 3.34 -4.78
C VAL A 43 11.02 4.75 -5.34
N ILE A 44 10.93 5.77 -4.48
CA ILE A 44 10.64 7.14 -4.94
C ILE A 44 11.82 7.73 -5.74
N THR A 45 13.04 7.64 -5.19
CA THR A 45 14.24 8.19 -5.85
C THR A 45 14.45 7.59 -7.25
N PRO A 46 14.38 6.25 -7.46
CA PRO A 46 14.48 5.65 -8.79
C PRO A 46 13.39 6.09 -9.77
N LEU A 47 12.15 6.31 -9.31
CA LEU A 47 11.06 6.80 -10.18
C LEU A 47 11.37 8.19 -10.75
N THR A 48 12.08 9.03 -9.99
CA THR A 48 12.50 10.38 -10.40
C THR A 48 13.84 10.44 -11.14
N GLY A 49 14.41 9.29 -11.50
CA GLY A 49 15.69 9.20 -12.21
C GLY A 49 15.64 9.74 -13.65
N SER A 50 16.68 9.47 -14.45
CA SER A 50 16.75 9.91 -15.86
C SER A 50 16.58 8.78 -16.88
N ALA A 51 16.49 7.52 -16.44
CA ALA A 51 16.22 6.37 -17.32
C ALA A 51 14.84 6.48 -17.99
N SER A 52 14.52 5.60 -18.96
CA SER A 52 13.17 5.57 -19.52
C SER A 52 12.14 5.20 -18.45
N PRO A 53 10.88 5.69 -18.54
CA PRO A 53 9.84 5.38 -17.55
C PRO A 53 9.65 3.88 -17.29
N ALA A 54 9.69 3.06 -18.35
CA ALA A 54 9.62 1.60 -18.24
C ALA A 54 10.79 1.01 -17.44
N ALA A 55 12.04 1.44 -17.71
CA ALA A 55 13.21 0.95 -16.99
C ALA A 55 13.19 1.34 -15.50
N ARG A 56 12.67 2.53 -15.17
CA ARG A 56 12.48 2.94 -13.76
C ARG A 56 11.45 2.04 -13.06
N LEU A 57 10.34 1.68 -13.73
CA LEU A 57 9.35 0.74 -13.18
C LEU A 57 9.91 -0.67 -13.00
N GLU A 58 10.74 -1.15 -13.93
CA GLU A 58 11.40 -2.45 -13.78
C GLU A 58 12.32 -2.48 -12.55
N ALA A 59 13.13 -1.43 -12.35
CA ALA A 59 13.99 -1.30 -11.19
C ALA A 59 13.19 -1.29 -9.87
N VAL A 60 12.13 -0.50 -9.82
CA VAL A 60 11.21 -0.44 -8.66
C VAL A 60 10.52 -1.78 -8.44
N GLY A 61 10.07 -2.45 -9.50
CA GLY A 61 9.47 -3.78 -9.43
C GLY A 61 10.43 -4.81 -8.80
N SER A 62 11.70 -4.79 -9.20
CA SER A 62 12.73 -5.65 -8.59
C SER A 62 12.97 -5.33 -7.12
N ALA A 63 13.00 -4.04 -6.74
CA ALA A 63 13.16 -3.62 -5.35
C ALA A 63 11.97 -4.08 -4.49
N LEU A 64 10.75 -3.97 -5.01
CA LEU A 64 9.53 -4.45 -4.36
C LEU A 64 9.50 -5.98 -4.23
N ASP A 65 9.91 -6.74 -5.25
CA ASP A 65 10.00 -8.21 -5.16
C ASP A 65 10.96 -8.63 -4.03
N GLY A 66 12.13 -7.99 -3.94
CA GLY A 66 13.10 -8.25 -2.88
C GLY A 66 12.58 -7.88 -1.48
N PHE A 67 12.04 -6.67 -1.32
CA PHE A 67 11.56 -6.18 -0.03
C PHE A 67 10.41 -7.01 0.54
N TYR A 68 9.50 -7.47 -0.32
CA TYR A 68 8.36 -8.28 0.10
C TYR A 68 8.60 -9.79 0.05
N ASP A 69 9.84 -10.25 -0.22
CA ASP A 69 10.18 -11.67 -0.42
C ASP A 69 9.22 -12.35 -1.42
N GLY A 70 9.06 -11.73 -2.59
CA GLY A 70 8.13 -12.17 -3.63
C GLY A 70 6.66 -12.19 -3.19
N GLY A 71 6.28 -11.35 -2.23
CA GLY A 71 4.92 -11.25 -1.71
C GLY A 71 4.62 -12.16 -0.52
N ALA A 72 5.63 -12.82 0.06
CA ALA A 72 5.48 -13.56 1.31
C ALA A 72 5.33 -12.63 2.52
N GLN A 73 5.86 -11.41 2.47
CA GLN A 73 5.73 -10.41 3.53
C GLN A 73 4.49 -9.53 3.34
N ALA A 74 3.88 -9.13 4.46
CA ALA A 74 2.80 -8.16 4.45
C ALA A 74 3.32 -6.72 4.33
N CYS A 75 2.52 -5.84 3.74
CA CYS A 75 2.77 -4.41 3.82
C CYS A 75 2.61 -3.90 5.25
N LEU A 76 3.67 -3.26 5.78
CA LEU A 76 3.65 -2.67 7.12
C LEU A 76 2.53 -1.61 7.24
N LEU A 77 2.35 -0.79 6.21
CA LEU A 77 1.30 0.24 6.20
C LEU A 77 -0.08 -0.38 6.34
N ASN A 78 -0.35 -1.46 5.61
CA ASN A 78 -1.60 -2.21 5.71
C ASN A 78 -1.79 -2.86 7.09
N MET A 79 -0.71 -3.30 7.74
CA MET A 79 -0.77 -3.87 9.10
C MET A 79 -1.05 -2.81 10.17
N LEU A 80 -0.58 -1.57 9.97
CA LEU A 80 -0.73 -0.47 10.92
C LEU A 80 -1.95 0.42 10.65
N SER A 81 -2.57 0.31 9.46
CA SER A 81 -3.79 1.05 9.08
C SER A 81 -5.06 0.40 9.68
N SER A 82 -5.29 0.61 10.97
CA SER A 82 -6.48 0.06 11.66
C SER A 82 -7.77 0.76 11.24
N ALA A 83 -8.74 -0.01 10.73
CA ALA A 83 -10.07 0.49 10.37
C ALA A 83 -10.96 0.84 11.59
N ARG A 84 -10.57 0.44 12.81
CA ARG A 84 -11.34 0.66 14.04
C ARG A 84 -10.88 1.90 14.83
N VAL A 85 -9.80 2.53 14.40
CA VAL A 85 -9.20 3.68 15.07
C VAL A 85 -9.10 4.83 14.08
N GLU A 86 -10.09 5.71 14.12
CA GLU A 86 -10.01 6.98 13.41
C GLU A 86 -8.89 7.84 14.03
N ASN A 87 -8.05 8.43 13.19
CA ASN A 87 -6.92 9.28 13.61
C ASN A 87 -5.97 8.60 14.61
N GLY A 88 -5.62 7.34 14.34
CA GLY A 88 -4.62 6.60 15.12
C GLY A 88 -3.21 7.22 15.01
N PRO A 89 -2.28 6.79 15.88
CA PRO A 89 -0.95 7.39 16.02
C PRO A 89 -0.09 7.35 14.75
N PHE A 90 -0.43 6.50 13.78
CA PHE A 90 0.29 6.34 12.51
C PHE A 90 -0.52 6.79 11.29
N SER A 91 -1.77 7.24 11.46
CA SER A 91 -2.67 7.52 10.34
C SER A 91 -2.12 8.60 9.41
N ALA A 92 -1.52 9.66 9.97
CA ALA A 92 -0.91 10.75 9.20
C ALA A 92 0.33 10.27 8.41
N ASP A 93 1.23 9.53 9.07
CA ASP A 93 2.46 9.02 8.44
C ASP A 93 2.14 8.03 7.31
N ILE A 94 1.22 7.08 7.55
CA ILE A 94 0.79 6.11 6.56
C ILE A 94 0.15 6.82 5.35
N GLY A 95 -0.75 7.77 5.60
CA GLY A 95 -1.38 8.56 4.54
C GLY A 95 -0.35 9.34 3.72
N GLY A 96 0.63 9.96 4.38
CA GLY A 96 1.73 10.68 3.73
C GLY A 96 2.61 9.78 2.87
N MET A 97 2.93 8.55 3.34
CA MET A 97 3.70 7.58 2.57
C MET A 97 2.98 7.14 1.29
N PHE A 98 1.69 6.80 1.38
CA PHE A 98 0.91 6.47 0.19
C PHE A 98 0.80 7.66 -0.76
N ALA A 99 0.51 8.86 -0.25
CA ALA A 99 0.41 10.06 -1.07
C ALA A 99 1.69 10.34 -1.85
N ARG A 100 2.87 10.20 -1.21
CA ARG A 100 4.18 10.38 -1.86
C ARG A 100 4.45 9.32 -2.92
N LEU A 101 4.13 8.06 -2.65
CA LEU A 101 4.28 6.99 -3.64
C LEU A 101 3.38 7.22 -4.86
N ILE A 102 2.11 7.57 -4.64
CA ILE A 102 1.17 7.88 -5.73
C ILE A 102 1.68 9.07 -6.53
N GLU A 103 2.14 10.13 -5.88
CA GLU A 103 2.71 11.30 -6.53
C GLU A 103 3.93 10.96 -7.41
N ALA A 104 4.85 10.15 -6.90
CA ALA A 104 6.03 9.73 -7.66
C ALA A 104 5.67 8.90 -8.90
N LEU A 105 4.68 7.99 -8.78
CA LEU A 105 4.18 7.20 -9.91
C LEU A 105 3.40 8.07 -10.91
N ALA A 106 2.64 9.06 -10.45
CA ALA A 106 1.93 9.99 -11.32
C ALA A 106 2.91 10.81 -12.16
N ARG A 107 3.96 11.37 -11.52
CA ARG A 107 5.03 12.07 -12.23
C ARG A 107 5.72 11.21 -13.28
N LEU A 108 5.94 9.93 -12.98
CA LEU A 108 6.47 8.99 -13.96
C LEU A 108 5.52 8.82 -15.17
N GLY A 109 4.22 8.77 -14.94
CA GLY A 109 3.22 8.76 -16.01
C GLY A 109 3.23 10.04 -16.84
N GLU A 110 3.38 11.20 -16.21
CA GLU A 110 3.52 12.50 -16.88
C GLU A 110 4.82 12.58 -17.70
N ASP A 111 5.94 12.07 -17.17
CA ASP A 111 7.21 11.92 -17.89
C ASP A 111 7.06 11.05 -19.15
N ALA A 112 6.11 10.11 -19.15
CA ALA A 112 5.77 9.27 -20.28
C ALA A 112 4.74 9.90 -21.24
N GLY A 113 4.27 11.11 -20.96
CA GLY A 113 3.35 11.89 -21.80
C GLY A 113 1.87 11.75 -21.46
N LEU A 114 1.51 11.13 -20.33
CA LEU A 114 0.12 11.09 -19.87
C LEU A 114 -0.34 12.45 -19.33
N GLY A 115 -1.65 12.70 -19.43
CA GLY A 115 -2.26 13.85 -18.74
C GLY A 115 -2.24 13.67 -17.23
N SER A 116 -2.12 14.77 -16.47
CA SER A 116 -1.96 14.73 -15.01
C SER A 116 -3.07 13.96 -14.28
N GLU A 117 -4.33 14.15 -14.67
CA GLU A 117 -5.48 13.43 -14.08
C GLU A 117 -5.39 11.92 -14.35
N GLU A 118 -5.04 11.54 -15.59
CA GLU A 118 -4.90 10.14 -15.99
C GLU A 118 -3.73 9.48 -15.25
N ALA A 119 -2.59 10.15 -15.19
CA ALA A 119 -1.39 9.67 -14.49
C ALA A 119 -1.67 9.45 -13.00
N ARG A 120 -2.40 10.38 -12.37
CA ARG A 120 -2.84 10.27 -10.97
C ARG A 120 -3.77 9.05 -10.76
N CYS A 121 -4.79 8.90 -11.59
CA CYS A 121 -5.72 7.76 -11.52
C CYS A 121 -5.00 6.41 -11.69
N ARG A 122 -4.04 6.33 -12.61
CA ARG A 122 -3.23 5.12 -12.84
C ARG A 122 -2.29 4.83 -11.69
N ALA A 123 -1.66 5.86 -11.12
CA ALA A 123 -0.81 5.73 -9.95
C ALA A 123 -1.58 5.19 -8.74
N GLU A 124 -2.77 5.73 -8.48
CA GLU A 124 -3.66 5.23 -7.41
C GLU A 124 -4.06 3.78 -7.66
N ARG A 125 -4.45 3.43 -8.90
CA ARG A 125 -4.74 2.06 -9.30
C ARG A 125 -3.56 1.12 -9.07
N ALA A 126 -2.34 1.51 -9.45
CA ALA A 126 -1.16 0.67 -9.25
C ALA A 126 -0.92 0.39 -7.77
N VAL A 127 -1.00 1.40 -6.91
CA VAL A 127 -0.85 1.21 -5.46
C VAL A 127 -1.92 0.27 -4.92
N MET A 128 -3.19 0.44 -5.32
CA MET A 128 -4.26 -0.48 -4.92
C MET A 128 -3.98 -1.92 -5.36
N LEU A 129 -3.56 -2.12 -6.61
CA LEU A 129 -3.27 -3.45 -7.15
C LEU A 129 -2.06 -4.11 -6.47
N ILE A 130 -0.99 -3.36 -6.19
CA ILE A 130 0.17 -3.83 -5.43
C ILE A 130 -0.27 -4.33 -4.05
N GLN A 131 -1.03 -3.52 -3.31
CA GLN A 131 -1.51 -3.88 -1.97
C GLN A 131 -2.44 -5.10 -2.01
N GLY A 132 -3.37 -5.15 -2.95
CA GLY A 132 -4.27 -6.29 -3.14
C GLY A 132 -3.51 -7.57 -3.51
N ALA A 133 -2.50 -7.47 -4.35
CA ALA A 133 -1.67 -8.61 -4.75
C ALA A 133 -0.84 -9.16 -3.58
N LEU A 134 -0.34 -8.31 -2.68
CA LEU A 134 0.31 -8.75 -1.43
C LEU A 134 -0.66 -9.50 -0.51
N VAL A 135 -1.90 -9.01 -0.38
CA VAL A 135 -2.93 -9.67 0.42
C VAL A 135 -3.26 -11.05 -0.16
N LEU A 136 -3.47 -11.15 -1.47
CA LEU A 136 -3.75 -12.40 -2.17
C LEU A 136 -2.58 -13.39 -2.04
N ALA A 137 -1.34 -12.92 -2.30
CA ALA A 137 -0.17 -13.79 -2.29
C ALA A 137 0.04 -14.45 -0.92
N ARG A 138 -0.01 -13.64 0.15
CA ARG A 138 0.09 -14.14 1.52
C ARG A 138 -1.10 -15.02 1.90
N GLY A 139 -2.32 -14.62 1.55
CA GLY A 139 -3.53 -15.36 1.90
C GLY A 139 -3.62 -16.74 1.24
N CYS A 140 -3.13 -16.86 0.01
CA CYS A 140 -3.08 -18.12 -0.72
C CYS A 140 -1.80 -18.93 -0.45
N GLY A 141 -0.79 -18.34 0.21
CA GLY A 141 0.54 -18.96 0.33
C GLY A 141 1.25 -19.12 -1.02
N ASP A 142 0.90 -18.30 -2.01
CA ASP A 142 1.41 -18.35 -3.38
C ASP A 142 1.99 -16.99 -3.77
N ARG A 143 3.23 -16.95 -4.22
CA ARG A 143 3.94 -15.73 -4.64
C ARG A 143 3.50 -15.22 -6.01
N ALA A 144 2.84 -16.06 -6.80
CA ALA A 144 2.53 -15.75 -8.20
C ALA A 144 1.64 -14.53 -8.41
N PRO A 145 0.59 -14.24 -7.59
CA PRO A 145 -0.22 -13.03 -7.74
C PRO A 145 0.59 -11.74 -7.66
N PHE A 146 1.49 -11.64 -6.67
CA PHE A 146 2.34 -10.46 -6.48
C PHE A 146 3.31 -10.27 -7.64
N ARG A 147 4.01 -11.33 -8.05
CA ARG A 147 4.95 -11.28 -9.18
C ARG A 147 4.29 -10.95 -10.51
N ARG A 148 3.10 -11.48 -10.77
CA ARG A 148 2.31 -11.11 -11.96
C ARG A 148 1.94 -9.62 -11.93
N MET A 149 1.56 -9.10 -10.77
CA MET A 149 1.28 -7.67 -10.64
C MET A 149 2.53 -6.82 -10.90
N LEU A 150 3.68 -7.18 -10.35
CA LEU A 150 4.94 -6.47 -10.63
C LEU A 150 5.30 -6.48 -12.11
N ALA A 151 5.13 -7.62 -12.81
CA ALA A 151 5.35 -7.70 -14.25
C ALA A 151 4.36 -6.86 -15.07
N ALA A 152 3.15 -6.62 -14.54
CA ALA A 152 2.13 -5.79 -15.18
C ALA A 152 2.25 -4.29 -14.85
N LEU A 153 3.17 -3.87 -13.97
CA LEU A 153 3.31 -2.47 -13.56
C LEU A 153 3.50 -1.49 -14.73
N PRO A 154 4.36 -1.77 -15.74
CA PRO A 154 4.49 -0.90 -16.89
C PRO A 154 3.16 -0.68 -17.60
N GLU A 155 2.37 -1.72 -17.82
CA GLU A 155 1.07 -1.59 -18.49
C GLU A 155 0.07 -0.82 -17.62
N VAL A 156 0.01 -1.09 -16.32
CA VAL A 156 -0.92 -0.40 -15.41
C VAL A 156 -0.65 1.10 -15.34
N ILE A 157 0.62 1.52 -15.38
CA ILE A 157 1.00 2.93 -15.29
C ILE A 157 1.06 3.60 -16.66
N LEU A 158 1.61 2.95 -17.68
CA LEU A 158 1.98 3.56 -18.97
C LEU A 158 1.12 3.08 -20.16
N GLY A 159 0.24 2.10 -19.95
CA GLY A 159 -0.57 1.49 -21.02
C GLY A 159 -1.49 2.49 -21.71
N THR A 160 -2.14 2.10 -22.80
CA THR A 160 -3.03 3.01 -23.56
C THR A 160 -4.49 2.94 -23.12
N ASP A 161 -4.84 1.98 -22.26
CA ASP A 161 -6.21 1.75 -21.83
C ASP A 161 -6.63 2.80 -20.79
N ALA A 162 -7.55 3.68 -21.20
CA ALA A 162 -8.17 4.64 -20.30
C ALA A 162 -8.88 3.89 -19.15
N LEU A 163 -8.62 4.30 -17.91
CA LEU A 163 -9.44 3.86 -16.80
C LEU A 163 -10.90 4.30 -17.06
N PRO A 164 -11.90 3.44 -16.77
CA PRO A 164 -13.27 3.91 -16.73
C PRO A 164 -13.35 5.05 -15.70
N PRO A 165 -14.11 6.13 -15.99
CA PRO A 165 -14.23 7.25 -15.07
C PRO A 165 -14.73 6.73 -13.72
N SER A 166 -14.19 7.29 -12.63
CA SER A 166 -14.67 7.02 -11.28
C SER A 166 -16.09 7.56 -11.15
N GLU A 167 -17.09 6.78 -11.55
CA GLU A 167 -18.46 7.03 -11.14
C GLU A 167 -18.48 6.98 -9.60
N ALA A 168 -18.70 8.13 -8.99
CA ALA A 168 -18.97 8.21 -7.57
C ALA A 168 -20.05 7.18 -7.26
N LEU A 169 -19.74 6.17 -6.44
CA LEU A 169 -20.77 5.28 -5.91
C LEU A 169 -21.80 6.18 -5.24
N ALA A 170 -22.96 6.34 -5.90
CA ALA A 170 -24.07 7.07 -5.32
C ALA A 170 -24.33 6.49 -3.93
N PRO A 171 -24.52 7.32 -2.89
CA PRO A 171 -24.74 6.82 -1.55
C PRO A 171 -25.89 5.82 -1.59
N GLY A 172 -25.57 4.56 -1.27
CA GLY A 172 -26.52 3.47 -1.27
C GLY A 172 -27.74 3.88 -0.47
N ARG A 173 -28.93 3.76 -1.08
CA ARG A 173 -30.20 4.03 -0.41
C ARG A 173 -30.22 3.27 0.91
N ALA A 174 -30.13 4.00 2.03
CA ALA A 174 -30.47 3.49 3.33
C ALA A 174 -31.93 3.01 3.25
N GLY A 175 -32.13 1.71 3.35
CA GLY A 175 -33.44 1.07 3.32
C GLY A 175 -34.28 1.52 4.51
N ALA A 176 -35.57 1.66 4.23
CA ALA A 176 -36.65 2.01 5.14
C ALA A 176 -36.87 0.98 6.26
#